data_AF-A0A2N1UQG6-F1
#
_entry.id   AF-A0A2N1UQG6-F1
#
_cell.length_a   1.000
_cell.length_b   1.000
_cell.length_c   1.000
_cell.angle_alpha   90.00
_cell.angle_beta   90.00
_cell.angle_gamma   90.00
#
_symmetry.space_group_name_H-M   'P 1'
#
loop_
_entity.id
_entity.type
_entity.pdbx_description
1 polymer ?
#
loop_
_entity_poly.entity_id
_entity_poly.type
_entity_poly.pdbx_seq_one_letter_code
_entity_poly.pdbx_strand_id
1 'polypeptide(L)'
;MESLIEKLCTSWVPDMVLHIPTKAILGRGYTIAKINFFIMLRYIVHEIDDFNELEADLFSIISANVFTLTAEEVFITIIEDMRISREVRNQAGSLIVRIWEHRIDYGVREFAPILQQLWKSRGKLVPNFGTMMGFSELCMLSRDTETRWFDFLQRDDLSEEEVLSLEEFIFGLTWEEIQNLRKNMEEKGRSSLSREEVESLLDKPHLYPGYWTDDPRELYRSFRDRKHNSKFRARAAVRGPRKTLEEYLMIFLLAGFPEDDTAL
;
A
#
# COMPACT_ATOMS: atom_id res chain seq x y z
N MET A 1 -9.47 33.43 -4.31
CA MET A 1 -10.15 32.15 -4.65
C MET A 1 -9.14 31.09 -4.26
N GLU A 2 -9.33 30.48 -3.10
CA GLU A 2 -8.40 29.50 -2.52
C GLU A 2 -8.44 28.22 -3.38
N SER A 3 -7.28 27.66 -3.75
CA SER A 3 -7.27 26.42 -4.55
C SER A 3 -7.81 25.25 -3.71
N LEU A 4 -8.45 24.25 -4.34
CA LEU A 4 -8.91 23.05 -3.63
C LEU A 4 -7.78 22.37 -2.86
N ILE A 5 -6.58 22.37 -3.42
CA ILE A 5 -5.35 21.86 -2.79
C ILE A 5 -5.03 22.63 -1.52
N GLU A 6 -5.08 23.96 -1.58
CA GLU A 6 -4.81 24.83 -0.43
C GLU A 6 -5.84 24.58 0.69
N LYS A 7 -7.11 24.42 0.35
CA LYS A 7 -8.15 24.07 1.33
C LYS A 7 -7.93 22.70 1.99
N LEU A 8 -7.45 21.71 1.22
CA LEU A 8 -7.15 20.38 1.73
C LEU A 8 -5.89 20.35 2.61
N CYS A 9 -4.91 21.21 2.35
CA CYS A 9 -3.61 21.18 3.04
C CYS A 9 -3.50 22.17 4.22
N THR A 10 -4.38 23.15 4.36
CA THR A 10 -4.27 24.23 5.36
C THR A 10 -4.71 23.85 6.76
N SER A 11 -5.68 22.95 6.92
CA SER A 11 -6.23 22.60 8.24
C SER A 11 -6.50 21.11 8.36
N TRP A 12 -6.44 20.60 9.59
CA TRP A 12 -6.88 19.24 9.87
C TRP A 12 -8.40 19.20 9.82
N VAL A 13 -8.93 18.49 8.82
CA VAL A 13 -10.36 18.37 8.57
C VAL A 13 -10.79 16.93 8.88
N PRO A 14 -11.24 16.63 10.11
CA PRO A 14 -11.68 15.28 10.48
C PRO A 14 -12.82 14.76 9.60
N ASP A 15 -13.64 15.67 9.07
CA ASP A 15 -14.75 15.37 8.17
C ASP A 15 -14.39 15.58 6.70
N MET A 16 -13.16 15.24 6.28
CA MET A 16 -12.65 15.53 4.94
C MET A 16 -13.60 15.08 3.81
N VAL A 17 -14.33 13.98 4.01
CA VAL A 17 -15.36 13.46 3.09
C VAL A 17 -16.44 14.48 2.77
N LEU A 18 -16.76 15.41 3.67
CA LEU A 18 -17.74 16.48 3.44
C LEU A 18 -17.17 17.68 2.67
N HIS A 19 -15.85 17.74 2.52
CA HIS A 19 -15.15 18.85 1.88
C HIS A 19 -14.53 18.50 0.53
N ILE A 20 -14.55 17.22 0.13
CA ILE A 20 -14.14 16.78 -1.20
C ILE A 20 -15.24 17.05 -2.26
N PRO A 21 -14.88 17.31 -3.53
CA PRO A 21 -15.86 17.55 -4.58
C PRO A 21 -16.81 16.38 -4.81
N THR A 22 -18.05 16.66 -5.23
CA THR A 22 -19.03 15.61 -5.58
C THR A 22 -18.48 14.64 -6.65
N LYS A 23 -17.71 15.15 -7.62
CA LYS A 23 -17.02 14.33 -8.64
C LYS A 23 -16.11 13.26 -8.00
N ALA A 24 -15.39 13.60 -6.93
CA ALA A 24 -14.54 12.67 -6.20
C ALA A 24 -15.35 11.57 -5.50
N ILE A 25 -16.44 11.95 -4.81
CA ILE A 25 -17.33 11.01 -4.09
C ILE A 25 -17.97 10.02 -5.08
N LEU A 26 -18.58 10.55 -6.14
CA LEU A 26 -19.20 9.74 -7.19
C LEU A 26 -18.17 8.85 -7.90
N GLY A 27 -17.00 9.41 -8.20
CA GLY A 27 -15.89 8.69 -8.80
C GLY A 27 -15.43 7.50 -7.97
N ARG A 28 -15.32 7.67 -6.64
CA ARG A 28 -14.99 6.58 -5.71
C ARG A 28 -16.05 5.49 -5.70
N GLY A 29 -17.33 5.87 -5.61
CA GLY A 29 -18.44 4.92 -5.71
C GLY A 29 -18.45 4.15 -7.02
N TYR A 30 -18.21 4.84 -8.14
CA TYR A 30 -18.10 4.23 -9.47
C TYR A 30 -16.96 3.22 -9.56
N THR A 31 -15.76 3.55 -9.05
CA THR A 31 -14.61 2.63 -9.05
C THR A 31 -14.90 1.36 -8.23
N ILE A 32 -15.56 1.49 -7.07
CA ILE A 32 -15.98 0.34 -6.26
C ILE A 32 -16.99 -0.52 -7.01
N ALA A 33 -18.00 0.10 -7.64
CA ALA A 33 -18.98 -0.62 -8.45
C ALA A 33 -18.31 -1.34 -9.63
N LYS A 34 -17.34 -0.70 -10.30
CA LYS A 34 -16.55 -1.26 -11.39
C LYS A 34 -15.74 -2.48 -10.94
N ILE A 35 -15.08 -2.42 -9.77
CA ILE A 35 -14.38 -3.56 -9.17
C ILE A 35 -15.34 -4.74 -8.95
N ASN A 36 -16.48 -4.50 -8.30
CA ASN A 36 -17.46 -5.56 -8.02
C ASN A 36 -18.03 -6.17 -9.31
N PHE A 37 -18.30 -5.34 -10.31
CA PHE A 37 -18.77 -5.80 -11.62
C PHE A 37 -17.75 -6.72 -12.30
N PHE A 38 -16.48 -6.34 -12.36
CA PHE A 38 -15.45 -7.18 -12.98
C PHE A 38 -15.15 -8.44 -12.18
N ILE A 39 -15.27 -8.42 -10.86
CA ILE A 39 -15.17 -9.63 -10.03
C ILE A 39 -16.30 -10.61 -10.37
N MET A 40 -17.53 -10.12 -10.50
CA MET A 40 -18.66 -10.94 -10.94
C MET A 40 -18.41 -11.53 -12.34
N LEU A 41 -17.93 -10.72 -13.30
CA LEU A 41 -17.57 -11.22 -14.62
C LEU A 41 -16.47 -12.29 -14.56
N ARG A 42 -15.48 -12.11 -13.68
CA ARG A 42 -14.39 -13.07 -13.52
C ARG A 42 -14.88 -14.42 -12.99
N TYR A 43 -15.86 -14.43 -12.07
CA TYR A 43 -16.49 -15.69 -11.64
C TYR A 43 -17.19 -16.41 -12.80
N ILE A 44 -17.88 -15.67 -13.66
CA ILE A 44 -18.55 -16.25 -14.85
C ILE A 44 -17.52 -16.79 -15.85
N VAL A 45 -16.45 -16.04 -16.11
CA VAL A 45 -15.39 -16.46 -17.04
C VAL A 45 -14.68 -17.72 -16.56
N HIS A 46 -14.45 -17.85 -15.25
CA HIS A 46 -13.80 -19.02 -14.67
C HIS A 46 -14.63 -20.32 -14.82
N GLU A 47 -15.95 -20.22 -15.03
CA GLU A 47 -16.82 -21.38 -15.25
C GLU A 47 -16.88 -21.82 -16.73
N ILE A 48 -16.32 -21.03 -17.66
CA ILE A 48 -16.42 -21.26 -19.11
C ILE A 48 -15.02 -21.37 -19.72
N ASP A 49 -14.60 -22.59 -20.05
CA ASP A 49 -13.24 -22.89 -20.55
C ASP A 49 -12.81 -22.06 -21.77
N ASP A 50 -13.76 -21.69 -22.63
CA ASP A 50 -13.51 -20.89 -23.85
C ASP A 50 -13.09 -19.44 -23.55
N PHE A 51 -13.27 -18.95 -22.31
CA PHE A 51 -12.94 -17.58 -21.91
C PHE A 51 -11.73 -17.46 -21.01
N ASN A 52 -10.95 -18.53 -20.80
CA ASN A 52 -9.76 -18.52 -19.95
C ASN A 52 -8.74 -17.43 -20.33
N GLU A 53 -8.66 -17.05 -21.61
CA GLU A 53 -7.80 -15.94 -22.07
C GLU A 53 -8.19 -14.58 -21.48
N LEU A 54 -9.47 -14.35 -21.17
CA LEU A 54 -9.99 -13.11 -20.59
C LEU A 54 -9.71 -12.98 -19.08
N GLU A 55 -9.35 -14.08 -18.41
CA GLU A 55 -9.14 -14.05 -16.96
C GLU A 55 -7.99 -13.11 -16.58
N ALA A 56 -6.88 -13.17 -17.32
CA ALA A 56 -5.73 -12.32 -17.09
C ALA A 56 -6.06 -10.83 -17.27
N ASP A 57 -6.86 -10.49 -18.29
CA ASP A 57 -7.31 -9.13 -18.55
C ASP A 57 -8.23 -8.62 -17.43
N LEU A 58 -9.20 -9.44 -17.01
CA LEU A 58 -10.08 -9.11 -15.90
C LEU A 58 -9.30 -8.89 -14.60
N PHE A 59 -8.36 -9.77 -14.28
CA PHE A 59 -7.49 -9.64 -13.12
C PHE A 59 -6.68 -8.33 -13.17
N SER A 60 -6.12 -7.98 -14.33
CA SER A 60 -5.38 -6.74 -14.55
C SER A 60 -6.26 -5.49 -14.35
N ILE A 61 -7.49 -5.50 -14.89
CA ILE A 61 -8.46 -4.42 -14.73
C ILE A 61 -8.86 -4.26 -13.26
N ILE A 62 -9.20 -5.35 -12.58
CA ILE A 62 -9.58 -5.31 -11.16
C ILE A 62 -8.41 -4.75 -10.33
N SER A 63 -7.20 -5.27 -10.55
CA SER A 63 -5.97 -4.82 -9.87
C SER A 63 -5.73 -3.33 -10.06
N ALA A 64 -5.83 -2.83 -11.29
CA ALA A 64 -5.63 -1.41 -11.58
C ALA A 64 -6.63 -0.52 -10.82
N ASN A 65 -7.90 -0.90 -10.75
CA ASN A 65 -8.92 -0.15 -10.02
C ASN A 65 -8.70 -0.20 -8.50
N VAL A 66 -8.32 -1.36 -7.97
CA VAL A 66 -7.96 -1.52 -6.55
C VAL A 66 -6.76 -0.64 -6.20
N PHE A 67 -5.70 -0.67 -7.00
CA PHE A 67 -4.51 0.15 -6.78
C PHE A 67 -4.79 1.65 -6.88
N THR A 68 -5.70 2.09 -7.75
CA THR A 68 -6.13 3.50 -7.78
C THR A 68 -6.80 3.90 -6.45
N LEU A 69 -7.65 3.04 -5.87
CA LEU A 69 -8.25 3.29 -4.55
C LEU A 69 -7.21 3.31 -3.43
N THR A 70 -6.24 2.39 -3.47
CA THR A 70 -5.14 2.34 -2.50
C THR A 70 -4.29 3.60 -2.57
N ALA A 71 -3.90 4.03 -3.78
CA ALA A 71 -3.09 5.23 -3.99
C ALA A 71 -3.82 6.48 -3.51
N GLU A 72 -5.12 6.61 -3.81
CA GLU A 72 -5.96 7.68 -3.27
C GLU A 72 -5.89 7.69 -1.74
N GLU A 73 -6.02 6.53 -1.08
CA GLU A 73 -5.95 6.44 0.36
C GLU A 73 -4.58 6.76 0.98
N VAL A 74 -3.49 6.53 0.25
CA VAL A 74 -2.13 6.93 0.67
C VAL A 74 -1.98 8.44 0.57
N PHE A 75 -2.43 9.06 -0.52
CA PHE A 75 -2.35 10.52 -0.65
C PHE A 75 -3.21 11.24 0.38
N ILE A 76 -4.39 10.72 0.70
CA ILE A 76 -5.24 11.27 1.76
C ILE A 76 -4.51 11.26 3.10
N THR A 77 -3.84 10.16 3.48
CA THR A 77 -3.15 10.13 4.78
C THR A 77 -1.96 11.07 4.85
N ILE A 78 -1.27 11.28 3.72
CA ILE A 78 -0.20 12.27 3.61
C ILE A 78 -0.75 13.69 3.81
N ILE A 79 -1.86 14.03 3.14
CA ILE A 79 -2.50 15.35 3.25
C ILE A 79 -3.00 15.62 4.68
N GLU A 80 -3.58 14.61 5.33
CA GLU A 80 -4.12 14.70 6.69
C GLU A 80 -3.03 14.87 7.78
N ASP A 81 -1.79 14.41 7.54
CA ASP A 81 -0.71 14.45 8.53
C ASP A 81 0.04 15.79 8.53
N MET A 82 -0.39 16.70 9.42
CA MET A 82 0.19 18.04 9.60
C MET A 82 1.68 18.06 9.99
N ARG A 83 2.28 16.91 10.35
CA ARG A 83 3.72 16.78 10.62
C ARG A 83 4.55 16.71 9.33
N ILE A 84 3.92 16.41 8.20
CA ILE A 84 4.55 16.38 6.89
C ILE A 84 4.63 17.81 6.33
N SER A 85 5.73 18.13 5.64
CA SER A 85 5.96 19.45 5.07
C SER A 85 4.82 19.87 4.13
N ARG A 86 4.54 21.18 4.08
CA ARG A 86 3.43 21.71 3.28
C ARG A 86 3.63 21.41 1.79
N GLU A 87 4.89 21.43 1.35
CA GLU A 87 5.30 21.17 -0.02
C GLU A 87 4.90 19.75 -0.45
N VAL A 88 5.28 18.73 0.35
CA VAL A 88 4.92 17.32 0.08
C VAL A 88 3.39 17.13 0.10
N ARG A 89 2.71 17.78 1.05
CA ARG A 89 1.23 17.72 1.12
C ARG A 89 0.56 18.36 -0.08
N ASN A 90 1.07 19.49 -0.57
CA ASN A 90 0.57 20.15 -1.77
C ASN A 90 0.78 19.27 -3.02
N GLN A 91 1.91 18.57 -3.13
CA GLN A 91 2.14 17.64 -4.24
C GLN A 91 1.20 16.42 -4.16
N ALA A 92 1.02 15.83 -2.98
CA ALA A 92 0.02 14.78 -2.77
C ALA A 92 -1.41 15.27 -3.10
N GLY A 93 -1.72 16.52 -2.72
CA GLY A 93 -2.96 17.21 -3.07
C GLY A 93 -3.14 17.42 -4.58
N SER A 94 -2.06 17.68 -5.30
CA SER A 94 -2.09 17.78 -6.75
C SER A 94 -2.37 16.44 -7.41
N LEU A 95 -1.75 15.36 -6.92
CA LEU A 95 -1.97 14.00 -7.42
C LEU A 95 -3.38 13.50 -7.14
N ILE A 96 -3.95 13.76 -5.95
CA ILE A 96 -5.32 13.35 -5.64
C ILE A 96 -6.34 14.08 -6.51
N VAL A 97 -6.14 15.38 -6.76
CA VAL A 97 -7.00 16.15 -7.68
C VAL A 97 -6.89 15.58 -9.09
N ARG A 98 -5.68 15.26 -9.58
CA ARG A 98 -5.52 14.60 -10.87
C ARG A 98 -6.28 13.26 -10.90
N ILE A 99 -6.17 12.42 -9.88
CA ILE A 99 -6.95 11.17 -9.78
C ILE A 99 -8.46 11.47 -9.86
N TRP A 100 -8.96 12.47 -9.16
CA TRP A 100 -10.38 12.82 -9.20
C TRP A 100 -10.83 13.33 -10.56
N GLU A 101 -9.98 14.06 -11.27
CA GLU A 101 -10.28 14.58 -12.60
C GLU A 101 -10.27 13.48 -13.67
N HIS A 102 -9.32 12.55 -13.56
CA HIS A 102 -8.86 11.70 -14.65
C HIS A 102 -9.04 10.19 -14.43
N ARG A 103 -9.60 9.74 -13.30
CA ARG A 103 -9.74 8.30 -12.97
C ARG A 103 -10.52 7.44 -13.96
N ILE A 104 -11.33 8.05 -14.85
CA ILE A 104 -12.08 7.30 -15.87
C ILE A 104 -11.14 6.93 -17.03
N ASP A 105 -10.32 7.89 -17.45
CA ASP A 105 -9.46 7.79 -18.61
C ASP A 105 -8.10 7.16 -18.27
N TYR A 106 -7.67 7.31 -17.02
CA TYR A 106 -6.30 7.03 -16.60
C TYR A 106 -6.23 6.13 -15.36
N GLY A 107 -5.24 5.24 -15.34
CA GLY A 107 -5.03 4.26 -14.27
C GLY A 107 -3.94 4.66 -13.25
N VAL A 108 -3.79 3.89 -12.17
CA VAL A 108 -2.78 4.13 -11.12
C VAL A 108 -1.36 4.34 -11.64
N ARG A 109 -1.01 3.73 -12.80
CA ARG A 109 0.32 3.83 -13.41
C ARG A 109 0.74 5.27 -13.67
N GLU A 110 -0.23 6.14 -13.95
CA GLU A 110 0.04 7.54 -14.26
C GLU A 110 0.20 8.42 -13.04
N PHE A 111 -0.28 7.94 -11.88
CA PHE A 111 -0.30 8.71 -10.64
C PHE A 111 0.70 8.19 -9.61
N ALA A 112 0.98 6.88 -9.61
CA ALA A 112 1.89 6.22 -8.67
C ALA A 112 2.49 4.92 -9.27
N PRO A 113 3.34 5.02 -10.32
CA PRO A 113 3.90 3.85 -11.01
C PRO A 113 4.73 2.94 -10.09
N ILE A 114 5.49 3.53 -9.15
CA ILE A 114 6.31 2.78 -8.20
C ILE A 114 5.44 1.99 -7.22
N LEU A 115 4.37 2.57 -6.68
CA LEU A 115 3.46 1.83 -5.79
C LEU A 115 2.80 0.65 -6.52
N GLN A 116 2.41 0.85 -7.78
CA GLN A 116 1.85 -0.23 -8.58
C GLN A 116 2.84 -1.40 -8.73
N GLN A 117 4.11 -1.11 -9.00
CA GLN A 117 5.14 -2.15 -9.08
C GLN A 117 5.37 -2.83 -7.74
N LEU A 118 5.46 -2.05 -6.66
CA LEU A 118 5.63 -2.57 -5.31
C LEU A 118 4.50 -3.54 -4.94
N TRP A 119 3.25 -3.18 -5.22
CA TRP A 119 2.09 -4.04 -4.96
C TRP A 119 2.05 -5.28 -5.86
N LYS A 120 2.42 -5.15 -7.15
CA LYS A 120 2.56 -6.32 -8.05
C LYS A 120 3.63 -7.28 -7.56
N SER A 121 4.80 -6.77 -7.17
CA SER A 121 5.90 -7.55 -6.61
C SER A 121 5.49 -8.20 -5.29
N ARG A 122 4.78 -7.46 -4.42
CA ARG A 122 4.24 -7.98 -3.17
C ARG A 122 3.22 -9.09 -3.38
N GLY A 123 2.40 -9.02 -4.43
CA GLY A 123 1.44 -10.07 -4.78
C GLY A 123 2.09 -11.41 -5.14
N LYS A 124 3.34 -11.40 -5.62
CA LYS A 124 4.13 -12.61 -5.91
C LYS A 124 4.95 -13.09 -4.71
N LEU A 125 5.05 -12.27 -3.66
CA LEU A 125 5.94 -12.52 -2.53
C LEU A 125 5.29 -13.50 -1.55
N VAL A 126 5.91 -14.65 -1.39
CA VAL A 126 5.58 -15.61 -0.34
C VAL A 126 6.76 -15.70 0.64
N PRO A 127 6.67 -15.09 1.83
CA PRO A 127 7.77 -15.05 2.79
C PRO A 127 8.15 -16.45 3.29
N ASN A 128 9.46 -16.62 3.46
CA ASN A 128 10.06 -17.81 4.04
C ASN A 128 10.36 -17.63 5.53
N PHE A 129 10.34 -16.39 6.02
CA PHE A 129 10.68 -15.96 7.38
C PHE A 129 12.14 -16.20 7.75
N GLY A 130 12.60 -17.46 7.71
CA GLY A 130 14.01 -17.82 7.89
C GLY A 130 14.55 -17.23 9.19
N THR A 131 15.60 -16.42 9.08
CA THR A 131 16.23 -15.71 10.22
C THR A 131 15.45 -14.50 10.72
N MET A 132 14.27 -14.21 10.16
CA MET A 132 13.47 -13.00 10.41
C MET A 132 14.18 -11.69 10.08
N MET A 133 15.26 -11.74 9.27
CA MET A 133 15.97 -10.54 8.77
C MET A 133 15.32 -9.95 7.50
N GLY A 134 14.52 -10.72 6.76
CA GLY A 134 13.77 -10.24 5.60
C GLY A 134 14.61 -9.98 4.33
N PHE A 135 15.89 -10.38 4.31
CA PHE A 135 16.78 -10.12 3.18
C PHE A 135 16.30 -10.80 1.88
N SER A 136 15.89 -12.07 1.94
CA SER A 136 15.34 -12.79 0.78
C SER A 136 14.11 -12.10 0.21
N GLU A 137 13.20 -11.68 1.09
CA GLU A 137 11.97 -11.01 0.74
C GLU A 137 12.23 -9.64 0.11
N LEU A 138 13.17 -8.87 0.70
CA LEU A 138 13.60 -7.59 0.17
C LEU A 138 14.24 -7.72 -1.22
N CYS A 139 15.09 -8.72 -1.45
CA CYS A 139 15.66 -8.99 -2.77
C CYS A 139 14.59 -9.34 -3.80
N MET A 140 13.62 -10.19 -3.44
CA MET A 140 12.50 -10.53 -4.33
C MET A 140 11.65 -9.31 -4.68
N LEU A 141 11.34 -8.48 -3.68
CA LEU A 141 10.58 -7.24 -3.88
C LEU A 141 11.33 -6.25 -4.79
N SER A 142 12.64 -6.12 -4.58
CA SER A 142 13.47 -5.14 -5.30
C SER A 142 13.76 -5.51 -6.75
N ARG A 143 13.61 -6.79 -7.13
CA ARG A 143 13.94 -7.28 -8.48
C ARG A 143 13.10 -6.65 -9.60
N ASP A 144 11.82 -6.42 -9.34
CA ASP A 144 10.84 -5.95 -10.32
C ASP A 144 10.44 -4.47 -10.08
N THR A 145 11.24 -3.70 -9.33
CA THR A 145 10.93 -2.31 -8.94
C THR A 145 11.92 -1.31 -9.55
N GLU A 146 11.45 -0.09 -9.88
CA GLU A 146 12.24 0.99 -10.50
C GLU A 146 13.45 1.47 -9.67
N THR A 147 14.40 2.16 -10.31
CA THR A 147 15.62 2.69 -9.66
C THR A 147 15.35 3.53 -8.41
N ARG A 148 14.30 4.37 -8.42
CA ARG A 148 13.95 5.22 -7.27
C ARG A 148 13.62 4.46 -5.99
N TRP A 149 13.26 3.17 -6.10
CA TRP A 149 13.12 2.30 -4.94
C TRP A 149 14.44 2.05 -4.21
N PHE A 150 15.54 1.92 -4.97
CA PHE A 150 16.87 1.78 -4.38
C PHE A 150 17.33 3.08 -3.76
N ASP A 151 17.04 4.23 -4.38
CA ASP A 151 17.31 5.55 -3.78
C ASP A 151 16.62 5.70 -2.42
N PHE A 152 15.38 5.22 -2.30
CA PHE A 152 14.64 5.18 -1.04
C PHE A 152 15.30 4.28 0.02
N LEU A 153 15.87 3.14 -0.36
CA LEU A 153 16.49 2.19 0.57
C LEU A 153 17.92 2.54 0.96
N GLN A 154 18.67 3.21 0.08
CA GLN A 154 20.10 3.47 0.25
C GLN A 154 20.42 4.81 0.93
N ARG A 155 19.41 5.58 1.31
CA ARG A 155 19.60 6.86 2.00
C ARG A 155 20.17 6.66 3.41
N ASP A 156 21.05 7.57 3.80
CA ASP A 156 21.74 7.54 5.10
C ASP A 156 20.79 7.84 6.28
N ASP A 157 19.64 8.46 6.02
CA ASP A 157 18.68 8.93 7.02
C ASP A 157 17.47 7.98 7.20
N LEU A 158 17.58 6.71 6.81
CA LEU A 158 16.51 5.74 6.97
C LEU A 158 16.17 5.52 8.45
N SER A 159 14.95 5.86 8.82
CA SER A 159 14.49 5.79 10.21
C SER A 159 14.13 4.36 10.65
N GLU A 160 14.19 4.11 11.96
CA GLU A 160 13.75 2.82 12.52
C GLU A 160 12.29 2.54 12.18
N GLU A 161 11.41 3.54 12.21
CA GLU A 161 9.99 3.35 11.85
C GLU A 161 9.81 2.92 10.38
N GLU A 162 10.64 3.43 9.46
CA GLU A 162 10.62 3.03 8.05
C GLU A 162 11.02 1.56 7.89
N VAL A 163 12.10 1.14 8.57
CA VAL A 163 12.54 -0.27 8.58
C VAL A 163 11.45 -1.18 9.13
N LEU A 164 10.84 -0.83 10.26
CA LEU A 164 9.76 -1.64 10.84
C LEU A 164 8.52 -1.69 9.93
N SER A 165 8.21 -0.61 9.22
CA SER A 165 7.10 -0.59 8.23
C SER A 165 7.40 -1.48 7.01
N LEU A 166 8.66 -1.54 6.61
CA LEU A 166 9.13 -2.43 5.54
C LEU A 166 9.03 -3.89 5.98
N GLU A 167 9.41 -4.21 7.22
CA GLU A 167 9.25 -5.55 7.79
C GLU A 167 7.77 -5.98 7.79
N GLU A 168 6.85 -5.13 8.25
CA GLU A 168 5.41 -5.43 8.18
C GLU A 168 4.94 -5.67 6.74
N PHE A 169 5.44 -4.88 5.79
CA PHE A 169 5.08 -5.01 4.39
C PHE A 169 5.57 -6.34 3.79
N ILE A 170 6.85 -6.68 3.96
CA ILE A 170 7.45 -7.86 3.34
C ILE A 170 6.98 -9.15 4.00
N PHE A 171 6.88 -9.20 5.34
CA PHE A 171 6.43 -10.39 6.04
C PHE A 171 4.90 -10.56 5.96
N GLY A 172 4.16 -9.46 5.77
CA GLY A 172 2.69 -9.49 5.86
C GLY A 172 2.18 -9.79 7.27
N LEU A 173 3.01 -9.55 8.29
CA LEU A 173 2.70 -9.69 9.70
C LEU A 173 2.68 -8.31 10.35
N THR A 174 1.96 -8.17 11.46
CA THR A 174 2.06 -6.94 12.25
C THR A 174 3.40 -6.89 12.99
N TRP A 175 3.83 -5.69 13.35
CA TRP A 175 5.02 -5.48 14.17
C TRP A 175 4.97 -6.31 15.46
N GLU A 176 3.81 -6.36 16.13
CA GLU A 176 3.63 -7.13 17.37
C GLU A 176 3.86 -8.62 17.14
N GLU A 177 3.36 -9.16 16.02
CA GLU A 177 3.56 -10.56 15.64
C GLU A 177 5.04 -10.84 15.35
N ILE A 178 5.71 -9.96 14.61
CA ILE A 178 7.14 -10.05 14.32
C ILE A 178 7.96 -10.05 15.61
N GLN A 179 7.65 -9.15 16.56
CA GLN A 179 8.34 -9.11 17.84
C GLN A 179 8.09 -10.37 18.68
N ASN A 180 6.85 -10.88 18.67
CA ASN A 180 6.51 -12.11 19.38
C ASN A 180 7.29 -13.32 18.83
N LEU A 181 7.39 -13.43 17.50
CA LEU A 181 8.18 -14.48 16.84
C LEU A 181 9.67 -14.37 17.19
N ARG A 182 10.26 -13.17 17.10
CA ARG A 182 11.67 -12.93 17.46
C ARG A 182 11.95 -13.28 18.91
N LYS A 183 11.10 -12.85 19.83
CA LYS A 183 11.21 -13.21 21.25
C LYS A 183 11.13 -14.73 21.46
N ASN A 184 10.22 -15.42 20.76
CA ASN A 184 10.12 -16.87 20.84
C ASN A 184 11.38 -17.59 20.32
N MET A 185 11.99 -17.06 19.25
CA MET A 185 13.25 -17.57 18.72
C MET A 185 14.38 -17.43 19.74
N GLU A 186 14.50 -16.27 20.38
CA GLU A 186 15.50 -16.01 21.42
C GLU A 186 15.31 -16.94 22.63
N GLU A 187 14.08 -17.04 23.16
CA GLU A 187 13.76 -17.86 24.33
C GLU A 187 14.01 -19.36 24.08
N LYS A 188 13.79 -19.84 22.85
CA LYS A 188 14.00 -21.25 22.46
C LYS A 188 15.37 -21.52 21.84
N GLY A 189 16.25 -20.51 21.73
CA GLY A 189 17.56 -20.63 21.10
C GLY A 189 17.51 -21.03 19.62
N ARG A 190 16.47 -20.62 18.88
CA ARG A 190 16.28 -20.92 17.46
C ARG A 190 16.88 -19.81 16.60
N SER A 191 17.58 -20.20 15.53
CA SER A 191 18.18 -19.27 14.56
C SER A 191 17.32 -19.05 13.31
N SER A 192 16.31 -19.90 13.07
CA SER A 192 15.40 -19.77 11.93
C SER A 192 14.00 -20.31 12.25
N LEU A 193 13.00 -19.86 11.50
CA LEU A 193 11.64 -20.36 11.50
C LEU A 193 11.19 -20.75 10.09
N SER A 194 10.46 -21.87 9.98
CA SER A 194 9.70 -22.20 8.78
C SER A 194 8.32 -21.53 8.77
N ARG A 195 7.63 -21.56 7.63
CA ARG A 195 6.27 -21.03 7.52
C ARG A 195 5.28 -21.75 8.43
N GLU A 196 5.34 -23.07 8.45
CA GLU A 196 4.46 -23.92 9.24
C GLU A 196 4.66 -23.68 10.74
N GLU A 197 5.91 -23.43 11.15
CA GLU A 197 6.22 -23.05 12.52
C GLU A 197 5.64 -21.68 12.89
N VAL A 198 5.76 -20.71 11.99
CA VAL A 198 5.19 -19.37 12.19
C VAL A 198 3.67 -19.46 12.34
N GLU A 199 2.97 -20.21 11.47
CA GLU A 199 1.52 -20.46 11.55
C GLU A 199 1.11 -21.11 12.87
N SER A 200 1.86 -22.13 13.31
CA SER A 200 1.63 -22.79 14.59
C SER A 200 1.87 -21.88 15.79
N LEU A 201 2.83 -20.96 15.71
CA LEU A 201 3.19 -20.07 16.83
C LEU A 201 2.21 -18.92 17.04
N LEU A 202 1.55 -18.46 15.97
CA LEU A 202 0.61 -17.36 16.03
C LEU A 202 -0.85 -17.80 16.13
N ASP A 203 -1.11 -19.11 16.23
CA ASP A 203 -2.45 -19.72 16.33
C ASP A 203 -3.41 -19.22 15.23
N LYS A 204 -2.84 -18.96 14.05
CA LYS A 204 -3.53 -18.46 12.87
C LYS A 204 -3.32 -19.46 11.75
N PRO A 205 -4.28 -20.38 11.50
CA PRO A 205 -4.26 -21.14 10.26
C PRO A 205 -4.34 -20.11 9.13
N HIS A 206 -3.32 -20.09 8.28
CA HIS A 206 -3.15 -19.06 7.25
C HIS A 206 -2.83 -17.68 7.87
N LEU A 207 -1.58 -17.51 8.32
CA LEU A 207 -1.05 -16.20 8.73
C LEU A 207 -0.99 -15.19 7.60
N TYR A 208 -0.74 -15.71 6.43
CA TYR A 208 -1.19 -15.08 5.22
C TYR A 208 -2.71 -15.22 5.25
N PRO A 209 -3.51 -14.16 5.01
CA PRO A 209 -4.71 -14.37 4.23
C PRO A 209 -4.43 -15.48 3.22
N GLY A 210 -5.40 -16.33 2.93
CA GLY A 210 -5.44 -16.82 1.56
C GLY A 210 -5.51 -15.59 0.66
N TYR A 211 -4.38 -14.89 0.46
CA TYR A 211 -4.02 -14.17 -0.73
C TYR A 211 -4.00 -15.32 -1.72
N TRP A 212 -5.19 -15.76 -2.13
CA TRP A 212 -5.35 -16.24 -3.47
C TRP A 212 -4.65 -15.15 -4.26
N THR A 213 -3.47 -15.45 -4.81
CA THR A 213 -2.74 -14.51 -5.68
C THR A 213 -3.65 -14.01 -6.80
N ASP A 214 -4.73 -14.75 -7.00
CA ASP A 214 -5.89 -14.54 -7.82
C ASP A 214 -6.85 -13.45 -7.33
N ASP A 215 -6.86 -12.93 -6.10
CA ASP A 215 -7.75 -11.80 -5.71
C ASP A 215 -6.99 -10.49 -5.48
N PRO A 216 -7.12 -9.49 -6.39
CA PRO A 216 -6.45 -8.21 -6.24
C PRO A 216 -6.90 -7.40 -5.01
N ARG A 217 -8.08 -7.68 -4.44
CA ARG A 217 -8.59 -6.98 -3.26
C ARG A 217 -7.76 -7.25 -2.01
N GLU A 218 -7.07 -8.38 -1.97
CA GLU A 218 -6.31 -8.78 -0.79
C GLU A 218 -5.13 -7.83 -0.53
N LEU A 219 -4.47 -7.29 -1.57
CA LEU A 219 -3.45 -6.26 -1.40
C LEU A 219 -4.00 -4.98 -0.74
N TYR A 220 -5.23 -4.60 -1.10
CA TYR A 220 -5.91 -3.49 -0.45
C TYR A 220 -6.29 -3.81 1.00
N ARG A 221 -6.72 -5.04 1.30
CA ARG A 221 -6.94 -5.51 2.68
C ARG A 221 -5.65 -5.42 3.50
N SER A 222 -4.54 -5.94 2.98
CA SER A 222 -3.21 -5.87 3.58
C SER A 222 -2.80 -4.45 3.96
N PHE A 223 -2.96 -3.52 3.01
CA PHE A 223 -2.68 -2.11 3.22
C PHE A 223 -3.59 -1.52 4.31
N ARG A 224 -4.89 -1.80 4.25
CA ARG A 224 -5.88 -1.28 5.20
C ARG A 224 -5.61 -1.77 6.63
N ASP A 225 -5.22 -3.02 6.81
CA ASP A 225 -4.90 -3.60 8.11
C ASP A 225 -3.64 -2.94 8.70
N ARG A 226 -2.56 -2.83 7.90
CA ARG A 226 -1.33 -2.12 8.32
C ARG A 226 -1.60 -0.65 8.63
N LYS A 227 -2.42 0.03 7.84
CA LYS A 227 -2.86 1.41 8.08
C LYS A 227 -3.69 1.56 9.35
N HIS A 228 -4.55 0.59 9.67
CA HIS A 228 -5.32 0.61 10.91
C HIS A 228 -4.39 0.48 12.12
N ASN A 229 -3.46 -0.48 12.06
CA ASN A 229 -2.47 -0.70 13.11
C ASN A 229 -1.56 0.50 13.30
N SER A 230 -1.07 1.11 12.22
CA SER A 230 -0.23 2.31 12.28
C SER A 230 -0.97 3.50 12.92
N LYS A 231 -2.24 3.74 12.55
CA LYS A 231 -3.09 4.76 13.16
C LYS A 231 -3.37 4.47 14.65
N PHE A 232 -3.61 3.21 15.01
CA PHE A 232 -3.77 2.81 16.41
C PHE A 232 -2.49 3.12 17.21
N ARG A 233 -1.32 2.72 16.69
CA ARG A 233 -0.02 2.96 17.35
C ARG A 233 0.27 4.45 17.52
N ALA A 234 -0.01 5.24 16.48
CA ALA A 234 0.16 6.68 16.53
C ALA A 234 -0.71 7.34 17.61
N ARG A 235 -1.98 6.91 17.76
CA ARG A 235 -2.93 7.46 18.75
C ARG A 235 -2.65 7.00 20.17
N ALA A 236 -2.34 5.71 20.34
CA ALA A 236 -2.07 5.11 21.66
C ALA A 236 -0.64 5.36 22.15
N ALA A 237 0.21 6.02 21.35
CA ALA A 237 1.61 6.27 21.63
C ALA A 237 2.41 4.98 21.97
N VAL A 238 2.00 3.84 21.43
CA VAL A 238 2.71 2.57 21.57
C VAL A 238 3.84 2.45 20.55
N ARG A 239 4.72 1.46 20.74
CA ARG A 239 5.86 1.18 19.85
C ARG A 239 5.41 0.56 18.53
N GLY A 240 6.29 0.62 17.53
CA GLY A 240 6.05 0.11 16.17
C GLY A 240 5.83 1.23 15.14
N PRO A 241 5.72 0.88 13.86
CA PRO A 241 5.64 1.85 12.77
C PRO A 241 4.32 2.62 12.81
N ARG A 242 4.39 3.95 12.69
CA ARG A 242 3.22 4.85 12.74
C ARG A 242 2.71 5.28 11.36
N LYS A 243 3.38 4.86 10.29
CA LYS A 243 2.94 4.96 8.90
C LYS A 243 3.23 3.64 8.19
N THR A 244 2.51 3.40 7.11
CA THR A 244 2.77 2.28 6.20
C THR A 244 3.99 2.56 5.32
N LEU A 245 4.60 1.50 4.77
CA LEU A 245 5.71 1.62 3.81
C LEU A 245 5.31 2.50 2.62
N GLU A 246 4.09 2.35 2.11
CA GLU A 246 3.57 3.13 0.98
C GLU A 246 3.55 4.63 1.28
N GLU A 247 3.17 5.02 2.51
CA GLU A 247 3.21 6.41 2.94
C GLU A 247 4.64 6.93 2.99
N TYR A 248 5.57 6.20 3.62
CA TYR A 248 6.97 6.61 3.68
C TYR A 248 7.60 6.76 2.30
N LEU A 249 7.35 5.78 1.41
CA LEU A 249 7.86 5.82 0.04
C LEU A 249 7.31 7.02 -0.73
N MET A 250 6.00 7.29 -0.65
CA MET A 250 5.45 8.44 -1.34
C MET A 250 5.92 9.77 -0.73
N ILE A 251 6.09 9.88 0.59
CA ILE A 251 6.66 11.08 1.21
C ILE A 251 8.06 11.34 0.66
N PHE A 252 8.91 10.31 0.59
CA PHE A 252 10.26 10.42 0.02
C PHE A 252 10.21 10.86 -1.44
N LEU A 253 9.39 10.20 -2.27
CA LEU A 253 9.31 10.52 -3.70
C LEU A 253 8.83 11.95 -3.94
N LEU A 254 7.79 12.38 -3.22
CA LEU A 254 7.23 13.73 -3.32
C LEU A 254 8.19 14.80 -2.77
N ALA A 255 8.97 14.49 -1.73
CA ALA A 255 10.01 15.41 -1.27
C ALA A 255 11.10 15.61 -2.32
N GLY A 256 11.36 14.60 -3.16
CA GLY A 256 12.37 14.60 -4.21
C GLY A 256 11.89 15.08 -5.60
N PHE A 257 10.63 15.46 -5.79
CA PHE A 257 10.16 16.08 -7.04
C PHE A 257 10.36 17.61 -6.95
N PRO A 258 11.40 18.19 -7.59
CA PRO A 258 11.39 19.61 -7.91
C PRO A 258 10.25 19.91 -8.90
N GLU A 259 9.68 21.12 -8.83
CA GLU A 259 8.46 21.58 -9.52
C GLU A 259 8.49 21.52 -11.07
N ASP A 260 9.58 21.08 -11.70
CA ASP A 260 9.80 21.20 -13.15
C ASP A 260 9.11 20.13 -14.02
N ASP A 261 8.56 19.05 -13.44
CA ASP A 261 7.87 17.98 -14.20
C ASP A 261 6.33 18.13 -14.21
N THR A 262 5.82 19.37 -14.32
CA THR A 262 4.40 19.65 -14.60
C THR A 262 4.08 19.83 -16.09
N ALA A 263 4.94 19.30 -16.97
CA ALA A 263 4.65 19.22 -18.39
C ALA A 263 4.62 17.75 -18.84
N LEU A 264 3.41 17.19 -18.88
CA LEU A 264 2.86 16.34 -19.96
C LEU A 264 1.42 15.93 -19.63
#